data_AF-A0A931MY96-F1
#
_entry.id   AF-A0A931MY96-F1
#
_cell.length_a   1.000
_cell.length_b   1.000
_cell.length_c   1.000
_cell.angle_alpha   90.00
_cell.angle_beta   90.00
_cell.angle_gamma   90.00
#
_symmetry.space_group_name_H-M   'P 1'
#
loop_
_entity.id
_entity.type
_entity.pdbx_description
1 polymer ?
#
loop_
_entity_poly.entity_id
_entity_poly.type
_entity_poly.pdbx_seq_one_letter_code
_entity_poly.pdbx_strand_id
1 'polypeptide(L)'
;MKDPRASEDPGTILDSLTYDDTSAAPPLPPTSVEIEHAMTVVRSLKMSPEMDRRVKEAAAAHCVTQSMLIRQYIEMGLAAEQPERMIPLSDAIRVLSNLRPSA
;
A
#
# COMPACT_ATOMS: atom_id res chain seq x y z
N MET A 1 -16.72 -15.85 -16.66
CA MET A 1 -17.25 -14.74 -17.49
C MET A 1 -16.54 -14.82 -18.83
N LYS A 2 -17.25 -15.05 -19.93
CA LYS A 2 -16.65 -15.15 -21.27
C LYS A 2 -16.50 -13.73 -21.78
N ASP A 3 -15.28 -13.26 -22.01
CA ASP A 3 -15.06 -11.92 -22.57
C ASP A 3 -15.82 -11.79 -23.91
N PRO A 4 -16.64 -10.73 -24.07
CA PRO A 4 -17.36 -10.53 -25.32
C PRO A 4 -16.34 -10.29 -26.44
N ARG A 5 -16.50 -11.02 -27.55
CA ARG A 5 -15.62 -10.85 -28.71
C ARG A 5 -15.92 -9.50 -29.35
N ALA A 6 -14.88 -8.81 -29.83
CA ALA A 6 -14.94 -7.46 -30.37
C ALA A 6 -15.85 -7.23 -31.62
N SER A 7 -16.65 -8.22 -32.02
CA SER A 7 -17.51 -8.19 -33.20
C SER A 7 -18.99 -8.49 -32.92
N GLU A 8 -19.40 -8.59 -31.66
CA GLU A 8 -20.78 -8.89 -31.29
C GLU A 8 -21.61 -7.59 -31.24
N ASP A 9 -22.81 -7.62 -31.81
CA ASP A 9 -23.74 -6.48 -31.80
C ASP A 9 -24.18 -6.20 -30.35
N PRO A 10 -23.98 -4.97 -29.83
CA PRO A 10 -24.31 -4.64 -28.45
C PRO A 10 -25.80 -4.85 -28.12
N GLY A 11 -26.71 -4.72 -29.09
CA GLY A 11 -28.14 -4.98 -28.87
C GLY A 11 -28.40 -6.44 -28.50
N THR A 12 -27.79 -7.36 -29.23
CA THR A 12 -27.91 -8.82 -28.98
C THR A 12 -27.36 -9.23 -27.61
N ILE A 13 -26.30 -8.58 -27.12
CA ILE A 13 -25.76 -8.82 -25.78
C ILE A 13 -26.77 -8.38 -24.72
N LEU A 14 -27.33 -7.17 -24.85
CA LEU A 14 -28.28 -6.62 -23.89
C LEU A 14 -29.55 -7.46 -23.79
N ASP A 15 -30.08 -7.94 -24.92
CA ASP A 15 -31.26 -8.80 -24.98
C ASP A 15 -31.02 -10.18 -24.34
N SER A 16 -29.75 -10.62 -24.22
CA SER A 16 -29.38 -11.88 -23.57
C SER A 16 -29.18 -11.77 -22.06
N LEU A 17 -29.09 -10.55 -21.51
CA LEU A 17 -28.89 -10.34 -20.08
C LEU A 17 -30.18 -10.65 -19.31
N THR A 18 -30.12 -11.68 -18.46
CA THR A 18 -31.19 -12.02 -17.53
C THR A 18 -30.71 -11.76 -16.10
N TYR A 19 -31.49 -11.00 -15.32
CA TYR A 19 -31.23 -10.82 -13.89
C TYR A 19 -31.69 -12.04 -13.10
N ASP A 20 -30.77 -12.68 -12.37
CA ASP A 20 -31.06 -13.82 -11.49
C ASP A 20 -30.68 -13.51 -10.04
N ASP A 21 -31.71 -13.16 -9.25
CA ASP A 21 -31.61 -12.84 -7.82
C ASP A 21 -31.55 -14.08 -6.91
N THR A 22 -31.65 -15.28 -7.50
CA THR A 22 -31.58 -16.55 -6.77
C THR A 22 -30.19 -17.15 -6.75
N SER A 23 -29.28 -16.58 -7.56
CA SER A 23 -27.88 -16.99 -7.61
C SER A 23 -27.13 -16.60 -6.35
N ALA A 24 -26.25 -17.49 -5.87
CA ALA A 24 -25.40 -17.17 -4.72
C ALA A 24 -24.43 -16.04 -5.11
N ALA A 25 -24.45 -14.96 -4.32
CA ALA A 25 -23.53 -13.84 -4.53
C ALA A 25 -22.08 -14.34 -4.50
N PRO A 26 -21.25 -14.00 -5.50
CA PRO A 26 -19.85 -14.37 -5.48
C PRO A 26 -19.16 -13.71 -4.28
N PRO A 27 -18.14 -14.36 -3.68
CA PRO A 27 -17.40 -13.78 -2.57
C PRO A 27 -16.75 -12.48 -3.05
N LEU A 28 -17.03 -11.39 -2.33
CA LEU A 28 -16.40 -10.11 -2.57
C LEU A 28 -14.91 -10.18 -2.21
N PRO A 29 -14.04 -9.43 -2.90
CA PRO A 29 -12.67 -9.27 -2.44
C PRO A 29 -12.67 -8.67 -1.02
N PRO A 30 -11.70 -9.02 -0.18
CA PRO A 30 -11.63 -8.50 1.18
C PRO A 30 -11.52 -6.98 1.16
N THR A 31 -12.26 -6.35 2.06
CA THR A 31 -12.20 -4.91 2.32
C THR A 31 -10.82 -4.53 2.86
N SER A 32 -10.43 -3.25 2.74
CA SER A 32 -9.16 -2.76 3.30
C SER A 32 -9.02 -3.06 4.79
N VAL A 33 -10.13 -3.02 5.54
CA VAL A 33 -10.17 -3.36 6.97
C VAL A 33 -9.89 -4.84 7.20
N GLU A 34 -10.47 -5.74 6.40
CA GLU A 34 -10.22 -7.17 6.47
C GLU A 34 -8.78 -7.52 6.11
N ILE A 35 -8.19 -6.83 5.13
CA ILE A 35 -6.78 -6.99 4.75
C ILE A 35 -5.86 -6.55 5.90
N GLU A 36 -6.11 -5.36 6.47
CA GLU A 36 -5.34 -4.86 7.61
C GLU A 36 -5.45 -5.80 8.82
N HIS A 37 -6.64 -6.29 9.15
CA HIS A 37 -6.84 -7.22 10.25
C HIS A 37 -6.18 -8.59 10.01
N ALA A 38 -6.20 -9.10 8.77
CA ALA A 38 -5.62 -10.39 8.43
C ALA A 38 -4.09 -10.40 8.44
N MET A 39 -3.44 -9.25 8.24
CA MET A 39 -1.98 -9.15 8.06
C MET A 39 -1.24 -8.33 9.13
N THR A 40 -1.94 -7.74 10.10
CA THR A 40 -1.30 -6.88 11.10
C THR A 40 -1.19 -7.56 12.46
N VAL A 41 0.03 -7.60 13.00
CA VAL A 41 0.27 -8.00 14.39
C VAL A 41 0.16 -6.78 15.30
N VAL A 42 -0.73 -6.84 16.29
CA VAL A 42 -0.85 -5.80 17.33
C VAL A 42 0.18 -6.06 18.44
N ARG A 43 0.96 -5.03 18.78
CA ARG A 43 1.90 -5.07 19.90
C ARG A 43 1.70 -3.85 20.80
N SER A 44 1.65 -4.09 22.11
CA SER A 44 1.70 -3.01 23.10
C SER A 44 3.15 -2.65 23.39
N LEU A 45 3.48 -1.36 23.36
CA LEU A 45 4.80 -0.85 23.69
C LEU A 45 4.70 0.24 24.75
N LYS A 46 5.63 0.24 25.69
CA LYS A 46 5.75 1.29 26.71
C LYS A 46 6.67 2.38 26.19
N MET A 47 6.26 3.63 26.35
CA MET A 47 7.04 4.81 25.95
C MET A 47 7.09 5.82 27.10
N SER A 48 8.14 6.64 27.14
CA SER A 48 8.17 7.77 28.07
C SER A 48 7.11 8.81 27.66
N PRO A 49 6.56 9.60 28.60
CA PRO A 49 5.59 10.64 28.28
C PRO A 49 6.12 11.68 27.29
N GLU A 50 7.42 11.96 27.34
CA GLU A 50 8.07 12.88 26.40
C GLU A 50 8.09 12.31 24.98
N MET A 51 8.36 11.00 24.83
CA MET A 51 8.36 10.35 23.53
C MET A 51 6.95 10.32 22.92
N ASP A 52 5.94 9.99 23.72
CA ASP A 52 4.53 10.03 23.28
C ASP A 52 4.14 11.42 22.77
N ARG A 53 4.48 12.47 23.53
CA ARG A 53 4.24 13.86 23.13
C ARG A 53 4.89 14.20 21.79
N ARG A 54 6.16 13.83 21.60
CA ARG A 54 6.89 14.08 20.35
C ARG A 54 6.28 13.36 19.15
N VAL A 55 5.84 12.11 19.34
CA VAL A 55 5.15 11.33 18.29
C VAL A 55 3.82 12.00 17.94
N LYS A 56 3.05 12.42 18.93
CA LYS A 56 1.78 13.12 18.73
C LYS A 56 1.94 14.42 17.95
N GLU A 57 2.91 15.25 18.31
CA GLU A 57 3.21 16.51 17.64
C GLU A 57 3.63 16.28 16.17
N ALA A 58 4.53 15.32 15.93
CA ALA A 58 4.96 14.97 14.58
C ALA A 58 3.82 14.40 13.73
N ALA A 59 2.98 13.53 14.29
CA ALA A 59 1.86 12.94 13.55
C ALA A 59 0.84 14.00 13.13
N ALA A 60 0.57 14.97 14.01
CA ALA A 60 -0.29 16.12 13.71
C ALA A 60 0.29 16.98 12.58
N ALA A 61 1.60 17.25 12.58
CA ALA A 61 2.27 18.01 11.52
C ALA A 61 2.18 17.35 10.14
N HIS A 62 2.08 16.01 10.10
CA HIS A 62 1.96 15.23 8.86
C HIS A 62 0.52 14.81 8.51
N CYS A 63 -0.49 15.27 9.28
CA CYS A 63 -1.90 14.89 9.12
C CYS A 63 -2.15 13.37 9.10
N VAL A 64 -1.38 12.62 9.90
CA VAL A 64 -1.52 11.15 10.04
C VAL A 64 -1.83 10.77 11.48
N THR A 65 -2.26 9.53 11.69
CA THR A 65 -2.41 9.00 13.06
C THR A 65 -1.05 8.68 13.68
N GLN A 66 -0.96 8.71 15.01
CA GLN A 66 0.26 8.32 15.72
C GLN A 66 0.70 6.89 15.37
N SER A 67 -0.25 5.96 15.28
CA SER A 67 0.03 4.56 14.90
C SER A 67 0.64 4.44 13.49
N MET A 68 0.15 5.24 12.53
CA MET A 68 0.73 5.28 11.17
C MET A 68 2.15 5.82 11.20
N LEU A 69 2.39 6.92 11.94
CA LEU A 69 3.73 7.50 12.05
C LEU A 69 4.72 6.54 12.72
N ILE A 70 4.31 5.88 13.82
CA ILE A 70 5.13 4.89 14.52
C ILE A 70 5.52 3.75 13.57
N ARG A 71 4.57 3.21 12.80
CA ARG A 71 4.83 2.16 11.82
C ARG A 71 5.84 2.62 10.77
N GLN A 72 5.61 3.79 10.17
CA GLN A 72 6.50 4.37 9.17
C GLN A 72 7.93 4.54 9.68
N TYR A 73 8.09 5.01 10.91
CA TYR A 73 9.40 5.24 11.51
C TYR A 73 10.14 3.93 11.80
N ILE A 74 9.42 2.90 12.25
CA ILE A 74 9.98 1.56 12.44
C ILE A 74 10.43 0.98 11.09
N GLU A 75 9.60 1.09 10.05
CA GLU A 75 9.95 0.61 8.70
C GLU A 75 11.18 1.33 8.13
N MET A 76 11.26 2.65 8.28
CA MET A 76 12.43 3.42 7.85
C MET A 76 13.69 3.05 8.65
N GLY A 77 13.57 2.83 9.96
CA GLY A 77 14.68 2.37 10.79
C GLY A 77 15.21 1.01 10.34
N LEU A 78 14.32 0.04 10.12
CA LEU A 78 14.68 -1.30 9.63
C LEU A 78 15.27 -1.26 8.21
N ALA A 79 14.75 -0.41 7.33
CA ALA A 79 15.29 -0.23 5.98
C ALA A 79 16.69 0.40 6.02
N ALA A 80 16.95 1.31 6.97
CA ALA A 80 18.25 1.93 7.15
C ALA A 80 19.30 0.97 7.75
N GLU A 81 18.87 -0.06 8.48
CA GLU A 81 19.77 -1.08 9.02
C GLU A 81 20.32 -2.06 7.95
N GLN A 82 19.85 -2.02 6.69
CA GLN A 82 20.34 -2.90 5.64
C GLN A 82 21.81 -2.63 5.29
N PRO A 83 22.77 -3.48 5.73
CA PRO A 83 24.20 -3.23 5.54
C PRO A 83 24.64 -3.40 4.09
N GLU A 84 23.88 -4.18 3.30
CA GLU A 84 24.26 -4.56 1.93
C GLU A 84 23.91 -3.51 0.86
N ARG A 85 23.34 -2.37 1.25
CA ARG A 85 23.02 -1.28 0.33
C ARG A 85 23.98 -0.08 0.40
N MET A 86 25.13 -0.23 1.06
CA MET A 86 26.23 0.74 0.92
C MET A 86 26.90 0.54 -0.44
N ILE A 87 26.36 1.16 -1.48
CA ILE A 87 27.14 1.38 -2.70
C ILE A 87 28.24 2.41 -2.39
N PRO A 88 29.49 2.20 -2.83
CA PRO A 88 30.53 3.21 -2.72
C PRO A 88 30.06 4.55 -3.32
N LEU A 89 30.44 5.67 -2.70
CA LEU A 89 30.07 7.01 -3.19
C LEU A 89 30.46 7.22 -4.66
N SER A 90 31.59 6.64 -5.09
CA SER A 90 32.04 6.65 -6.49
C SER A 90 31.07 5.94 -7.44
N ASP A 91 30.52 4.81 -7.04
CA ASP A 91 29.53 4.07 -7.83
C ASP A 91 28.18 4.81 -7.85
N ALA A 92 27.78 5.43 -6.74
CA ALA A 92 26.60 6.28 -6.69
C ALA A 92 26.72 7.48 -7.65
N ILE A 93 27.86 8.19 -7.62
CA ILE A 93 28.14 9.31 -8.52
C ILE A 93 28.14 8.83 -9.97
N ARG A 94 28.82 7.71 -10.28
CA ARG A 94 28.84 7.15 -11.65
C ARG A 94 27.43 6.85 -12.17
N VAL A 95 26.58 6.23 -11.35
CA VAL A 95 25.20 5.91 -11.72
C VAL A 95 24.38 7.18 -11.92
N LEU A 96 24.46 8.14 -11.01
CA LEU A 96 23.74 9.41 -11.11
C LEU A 96 24.19 10.25 -12.31
N SER A 97 25.49 10.26 -12.63
CA SER A 97 26.03 10.94 -13.83
C SER A 97 25.63 10.26 -15.15
N ASN A 98 25.30 8.96 -15.11
CA ASN A 98 24.84 8.20 -16.27
C ASN A 98 23.32 8.24 -16.48
N LEU A 99 22.55 8.76 -15.52
CA LEU A 99 21.14 9.07 -15.74
C LEU A 99 21.08 10.30 -16.65
N ARG A 100 20.92 10.08 -17.97
CA ARG A 100 20.46 11.16 -18.85
C ARG A 100 19.13 11.71 -18.33
N PRO A 101 18.85 13.01 -18.49
CA PRO A 101 17.50 13.52 -18.29
C PRO A 101 16.59 12.77 -19.25
N SER A 102 15.75 11.87 -18.72
CA SER A 102 14.64 11.33 -19.49
C SER A 102 13.64 12.47 -19.65
N ALA A 103 13.27 12.71 -20.91
CA ALA A 103 12.22 13.62 -21.34
C ALA A 103 10.89 13.36 -20.61
#